data_AF-A0A349D8I9-F1
#
_entry.id   AF-A0A349D8I9-F1
#
_cell.length_a   1.000
_cell.length_b   1.000
_cell.length_c   1.000
_cell.angle_alpha   90.00
_cell.angle_beta   90.00
_cell.angle_gamma   90.00
#
_symmetry.space_group_name_H-M   'P 1'
#
loop_
_entity.id
_entity.type
_entity.pdbx_description
1 polymer ?
#
loop_
_entity_poly.entity_id
_entity_poly.type
_entity_poly.pdbx_seq_one_letter_code
_entity_poly.pdbx_strand_id
1 'polypeptide(L)'
;MFSFFAGTAQENYNQNKFRQLYQELPTPNSYRTASGAPGHEYYQQQADYKMDIRLDDEKQVIYGKERITYTNFSPDTLKYLWVQLDQNV
;
A
#
# COMPACT_ATOMS: atom_id res chain seq x y z
N MET A 1 0.86 -45.75 -20.73
CA MET A 1 1.26 -44.46 -21.32
C MET A 1 -0.01 -43.80 -21.84
N PHE A 2 -0.58 -42.85 -21.10
CA PHE A 2 -1.77 -42.10 -21.54
C PHE A 2 -1.40 -40.62 -21.53
N SER A 3 -1.28 -40.02 -22.71
CA SER A 3 -1.08 -38.58 -22.87
C SER A 3 -2.42 -37.88 -22.71
N PHE A 4 -2.51 -36.99 -21.72
CA PHE A 4 -3.57 -35.99 -21.63
C PHE A 4 -3.17 -34.78 -22.49
N PHE A 5 -4.01 -34.44 -23.47
CA PHE A 5 -3.94 -33.13 -24.12
C PHE A 5 -4.65 -32.12 -23.21
N ALA A 6 -3.89 -31.16 -22.65
CA ALA A 6 -4.46 -29.99 -22.00
C ALA A 6 -4.93 -29.02 -23.09
N GLY A 7 -6.24 -28.92 -23.28
CA GLY A 7 -6.83 -27.82 -24.04
C GLY A 7 -6.63 -26.52 -23.26
N THR A 8 -5.95 -25.54 -23.84
CA THR A 8 -5.84 -24.20 -23.27
C THR A 8 -7.23 -23.56 -23.23
N ALA A 9 -7.76 -23.27 -22.04
CA ALA A 9 -8.95 -22.46 -21.91
C ALA A 9 -8.65 -21.06 -22.47
N GLN A 10 -9.33 -20.67 -23.54
CA GLN A 10 -9.21 -19.32 -24.08
C GLN A 10 -9.85 -18.34 -23.09
N GLU A 11 -9.06 -17.41 -22.54
CA GLU A 11 -9.61 -16.34 -21.71
C GLU A 11 -10.61 -15.51 -22.54
N ASN A 12 -11.87 -15.48 -22.11
CA ASN A 12 -12.96 -14.75 -22.74
C ASN A 12 -12.84 -13.24 -22.42
N TYR A 13 -11.81 -12.57 -22.94
CA TYR A 13 -11.77 -11.11 -22.88
C TYR A 13 -12.71 -10.52 -23.93
N ASN A 14 -13.64 -9.70 -23.45
CA ASN A 14 -14.54 -8.94 -24.32
C ASN A 14 -13.72 -7.92 -25.13
N GLN A 15 -13.52 -8.11 -26.43
CA GLN A 15 -12.73 -7.21 -27.28
C GLN A 15 -13.50 -5.95 -27.77
N ASN A 16 -14.70 -5.69 -27.23
CA ASN A 16 -15.51 -4.56 -27.65
C ASN A 16 -14.84 -3.22 -27.26
N LYS A 17 -14.75 -2.28 -28.20
CA LYS A 17 -14.18 -0.94 -27.96
C LYS A 17 -14.96 -0.11 -26.93
N PHE A 18 -16.21 -0.48 -26.65
CA PHE A 18 -17.08 0.10 -25.63
C PHE A 18 -17.30 -0.82 -24.43
N ARG A 19 -16.45 -1.86 -24.27
CA ARG A 19 -16.48 -2.68 -23.05
C ARG A 19 -16.30 -1.77 -21.84
N GLN A 20 -17.00 -2.08 -20.76
CA GLN A 20 -16.75 -1.41 -19.50
C GLN A 20 -15.38 -1.85 -18.99
N LEU A 21 -14.50 -0.89 -18.77
CA LEU A 21 -13.14 -1.11 -18.31
C LEU A 21 -13.06 -1.32 -16.79
N TYR A 22 -14.13 -1.75 -16.12
CA TYR A 22 -14.14 -1.89 -14.65
C TYR A 22 -13.02 -2.80 -14.10
N GLN A 23 -12.55 -3.75 -14.90
CA GLN A 23 -11.43 -4.62 -14.56
C GLN A 23 -10.06 -3.98 -14.84
N GLU A 24 -10.00 -2.97 -15.70
CA GLU A 24 -8.76 -2.32 -16.16
C GLU A 24 -8.55 -0.95 -15.50
N LEU A 25 -9.64 -0.27 -15.12
CA LEU A 25 -9.66 1.07 -14.53
C LEU A 25 -10.60 1.09 -13.30
N PRO A 26 -10.15 1.61 -12.15
CA PRO A 26 -10.98 1.73 -10.96
C PRO A 26 -12.13 2.74 -11.17
N THR A 27 -13.32 2.42 -10.69
CA THR A 27 -14.47 3.34 -10.68
C THR A 27 -14.15 4.56 -9.81
N PRO A 28 -14.42 5.79 -10.28
CA PRO A 28 -14.22 6.99 -9.48
C PRO A 28 -15.08 6.98 -8.21
N ASN A 29 -14.56 7.55 -7.13
CA ASN A 29 -15.28 7.79 -5.88
C ASN A 29 -14.87 9.14 -5.25
N SER A 30 -15.38 9.47 -4.07
CA SER A 30 -15.10 10.74 -3.39
C SER A 30 -13.62 10.93 -3.00
N TYR A 31 -12.86 9.84 -2.90
CA TYR A 31 -11.44 9.82 -2.56
C TYR A 31 -10.51 9.79 -3.79
N ARG A 32 -10.94 9.24 -4.93
CA ARG A 32 -10.16 9.20 -6.20
C ARG A 32 -11.05 9.44 -7.42
N THR A 33 -10.64 10.38 -8.27
CA THR A 33 -11.31 10.72 -9.54
C THR A 33 -11.02 9.71 -10.66
N ALA A 34 -11.71 9.84 -11.79
CA ALA A 34 -11.51 8.98 -12.98
C ALA A 34 -10.11 9.05 -13.60
N SER A 35 -9.37 10.14 -13.35
CA SER A 35 -7.98 10.30 -13.76
C SER A 35 -6.98 9.71 -12.75
N GLY A 36 -7.46 9.16 -11.63
CA GLY A 36 -6.63 8.68 -10.52
C GLY A 36 -6.17 9.79 -9.56
N ALA A 37 -6.51 11.06 -9.84
CA ALA A 37 -6.18 12.18 -8.96
C ALA A 37 -6.98 12.13 -7.65
N PRO A 38 -6.43 12.69 -6.55
CA PRO A 38 -7.15 12.89 -5.28
C PRO A 38 -8.53 13.52 -5.47
N GLY A 39 -9.55 12.90 -4.89
CA GLY A 39 -10.89 13.47 -4.79
C GLY A 39 -11.00 14.48 -3.65
N HIS A 40 -12.16 15.11 -3.50
CA HIS A 40 -12.39 16.16 -2.49
C HIS A 40 -12.38 15.64 -1.05
N GLU A 41 -12.69 14.35 -0.81
CA GLU A 41 -12.61 13.72 0.51
C GLU A 41 -11.27 13.00 0.74
N TYR A 42 -10.33 13.15 -0.19
CA TYR A 42 -9.03 12.50 -0.08
C TYR A 42 -8.25 12.98 1.15
N TYR A 43 -7.68 12.03 1.89
CA TYR A 43 -6.77 12.29 3.00
C TYR A 43 -5.50 11.45 2.85
N GLN A 44 -4.40 11.94 3.43
CA GLN A 44 -3.16 11.20 3.59
C GLN A 44 -2.81 11.19 5.06
N GLN A 45 -2.33 10.04 5.54
CA GLN A 45 -1.84 9.93 6.91
C GLN A 45 -0.44 10.54 7.02
N GLN A 46 -0.13 11.12 8.17
CA GLN A 46 1.20 11.67 8.44
C GLN A 46 1.81 11.00 9.65
N ALA A 47 3.09 10.65 9.53
CA ALA A 47 3.91 10.18 10.62
C ALA A 47 5.18 11.03 10.67
N ASP A 48 5.39 11.73 11.78
CA ASP A 48 6.57 12.53 12.03
C ASP A 48 7.51 11.78 12.97
N TYR A 49 8.79 11.79 12.63
CA TYR A 49 9.80 10.99 13.30
C TYR A 49 10.86 11.88 13.92
N LYS A 50 11.14 11.66 15.20
CA LYS A 50 12.31 12.23 15.87
C LYS A 50 13.14 11.12 16.47
N MET A 51 14.36 10.96 15.96
CA MET A 51 15.27 9.89 16.33
C MET A 51 16.55 10.47 16.95
N ASP A 52 16.92 9.92 18.10
CA ASP A 52 18.21 10.15 18.76
C ASP A 52 19.02 8.85 18.60
N ILE A 53 20.05 8.88 17.75
CA ILE A 53 20.82 7.69 17.34
C ILE A 53 22.28 7.84 17.78
N ARG A 54 22.85 6.76 18.33
CA ARG A 54 24.27 6.63 18.65
C ARG A 54 24.86 5.42 17.93
N LEU A 55 25.89 5.66 17.13
CA LEU A 55 26.71 4.63 16.50
C LEU A 55 27.89 4.27 17.42
N ASP A 56 28.13 2.97 17.60
CA ASP A 56 29.29 2.40 18.27
C ASP A 56 30.05 1.54 17.25
N ASP A 57 31.01 2.15 16.55
CA ASP A 57 31.72 1.51 15.43
C ASP A 57 32.64 0.37 15.91
N GLU A 58 33.31 0.51 17.06
CA GLU A 58 34.18 -0.55 17.60
C GLU A 58 33.41 -1.85 17.87
N LYS A 59 32.16 -1.72 18.33
CA LYS A 59 31.29 -2.87 18.64
C LYS A 59 30.34 -3.23 17.50
N GLN A 60 30.30 -2.44 16.43
CA GLN A 60 29.35 -2.56 15.32
C GLN A 60 27.89 -2.58 15.82
N VAL A 61 27.55 -1.68 16.76
CA VAL A 61 26.19 -1.57 17.33
C VAL A 61 25.62 -0.18 17.12
N ILE A 62 24.33 -0.13 16.76
CA ILE A 62 23.54 1.11 16.71
C ILE A 62 22.57 1.10 17.89
N TYR A 63 22.58 2.19 18.66
CA TYR A 63 21.61 2.45 19.71
C TYR A 63 20.71 3.59 19.27
N GLY A 64 19.42 3.53 19.60
CA GLY A 64 18.48 4.55 19.19
C GLY A 64 17.33 4.72 20.15
N LYS A 65 16.81 5.94 20.24
CA LYS A 65 15.51 6.25 20.80
C LYS A 65 14.71 7.01 19.77
N GLU A 66 13.46 6.61 19.57
CA GLU A 66 12.58 7.20 18.57
C GLU A 66 11.28 7.69 19.22
N ARG A 67 10.80 8.84 18.75
CA ARG A 67 9.45 9.33 18.99
C ARG A 67 8.74 9.45 17.65
N ILE A 68 7.66 8.69 17.50
CA ILE A 68 6.77 8.74 16.35
C ILE A 68 5.53 9.54 16.75
N THR A 69 5.20 10.58 15.99
CA THR A 69 3.94 11.33 16.13
C THR A 69 3.07 11.03 14.92
N TYR A 70 1.96 10.31 15.13
CA TYR A 70 1.05 9.92 14.07
C TYR A 70 -0.17 10.83 14.06
N THR A 71 -0.48 11.43 12.91
CA THR A 71 -1.67 12.24 12.70
C THR A 71 -2.64 11.49 11.79
N ASN A 72 -3.79 11.09 12.35
CA ASN A 72 -4.88 10.49 11.60
C ASN A 72 -5.74 11.57 10.94
N PHE A 73 -5.60 11.73 9.63
CA PHE A 73 -6.44 12.61 8.82
C PHE A 73 -7.68 11.91 8.25
N SER A 74 -7.83 10.59 8.47
CA SER A 74 -9.03 9.87 8.10
C SER A 74 -10.25 10.42 8.84
N PRO A 75 -11.43 10.51 8.20
CA PRO A 75 -12.69 10.71 8.91
C PRO A 75 -13.03 9.55 9.85
N ASP A 76 -12.44 8.38 9.65
CA ASP A 76 -12.66 7.20 10.48
C ASP A 76 -11.76 7.19 11.73
N THR A 77 -12.32 6.67 12.83
CA THR A 77 -11.55 6.50 14.07
C THR A 77 -10.53 5.38 13.95
N LEU A 78 -9.24 5.72 14.10
CA LEU A 78 -8.15 4.75 14.18
C LEU A 78 -8.18 4.02 15.53
N LYS A 79 -8.42 2.70 15.50
CA LYS A 79 -8.48 1.86 16.73
C LYS A 79 -7.15 1.20 17.08
N TYR A 80 -6.31 0.93 16.08
CA TYR A 80 -5.05 0.23 16.24
C TYR A 80 -4.00 0.87 15.34
N LEU A 81 -2.76 0.97 15.84
CA LEU A 81 -1.60 1.37 15.05
C LEU A 81 -0.61 0.22 15.04
N TRP A 82 -0.21 -0.20 13.83
CA TRP A 82 0.80 -1.23 13.64
C TRP A 82 2.15 -0.58 13.40
N VAL A 83 3.19 -1.06 14.09
CA VAL A 83 4.58 -0.63 13.89
C VAL A 83 5.40 -1.86 13.53
N GLN A 84 6.11 -1.79 12.41
CA GLN A 84 7.04 -2.83 12.00
C GLN A 84 8.43 -2.51 12.55
N LEU A 85 9.04 -3.50 13.21
CA LEU A 85 10.41 -3.44 13.67
C LEU A 85 11.11 -4.70 13.17
N ASP A 86 12.07 -4.51 12.28
CA ASP A 86 12.88 -5.62 11.77
C ASP A 86 14.06 -5.88 12.72
N GLN A 87 14.31 -7.15 13.04
CA GLN A 87 15.48 -7.53 13.81
C GLN A 87 16.73 -7.52 12.95
N ASN A 88 17.86 -7.15 13.56
CA ASN A 88 19.18 -7.36 12.98
C ASN A 88 19.49 -8.87 13.02
N VAL A 89 19.69 -9.49 11.85
CA VAL A 89 20.10 -10.90 11.67
C VAL A 89 21.60 -11.02 11.44
#